data_AF-A0A1I7UYR6-F1
#
_entry.id   AF-A0A1I7UYR6-F1
#
_cell.length_a   1.000
_cell.length_b   1.000
_cell.length_c   1.000
_cell.angle_alpha   90.00
_cell.angle_beta   90.00
_cell.angle_gamma   90.00
#
_symmetry.space_group_name_H-M   'P 1'
#
loop_
_entity.id
_entity.type
_entity.pdbx_description
1 polymer ?
#
loop_
_entity_poly.entity_id
_entity_poly.type
_entity_poly.pdbx_seq_one_letter_code
_entity_poly.pdbx_strand_id
1 'polypeptide(L)'
;MNHRQKQFTEENGDSVRIVDLGSCSSPIGRQQIGIQDVSLTKNCWGMGTAIHELMHAIGIEHTQSRSDRNRYLDILAQNIDQRDLPNFELLSPRLWANLVPYDYGSVMHYSADSFSNKDDEQTMLPKDRSFIETMGSMIPNFYDFDQINQYYQCYDNCRSTGRTANCANGGIPNPNNCQVCNCPMGYGGDLCDQRPEGCGSTLVATYRWQKQKLTVRFNRNDDQYFTFCNLWIVGPTGRTIQVIYEITSESTRKQICSFGCYEGGVEVKHLEDPRITNDRDCCLNTPLNLTTTVNPLPVILYTSGATVTYDFSYRYL
;
A
#
# COMPACT_ATOMS: atom_id res chain seq x y z
N MET A 1 -23.97 -17.04 19.60
CA MET A 1 -24.49 -16.14 18.54
C MET A 1 -24.77 -17.00 17.32
N ASN A 2 -26.02 -17.10 16.89
CA ASN A 2 -26.41 -17.92 15.74
C ASN A 2 -25.94 -17.23 14.46
N HIS A 3 -24.88 -17.74 13.82
CA HIS A 3 -24.55 -17.41 12.45
C HIS A 3 -25.63 -17.99 11.54
N ARG A 4 -26.63 -17.18 11.16
CA ARG A 4 -27.48 -17.49 10.02
C ARG A 4 -26.56 -17.47 8.79
N GLN A 5 -26.12 -18.63 8.32
CA GLN A 5 -25.72 -18.78 6.92
C GLN A 5 -26.90 -18.29 6.09
N LYS A 6 -26.75 -17.13 5.43
CA LYS A 6 -27.63 -16.80 4.31
C LYS A 6 -27.44 -17.92 3.30
N GLN A 7 -28.50 -18.69 3.08
CA GLN A 7 -28.59 -19.56 1.91
C GLN A 7 -28.39 -18.67 0.70
N PHE A 8 -27.25 -18.83 0.01
CA PHE A 8 -27.06 -18.24 -1.31
C PHE A 8 -28.10 -18.90 -2.20
N THR A 9 -29.11 -18.12 -2.59
CA THR A 9 -29.99 -18.49 -3.70
C THR A 9 -29.09 -18.73 -4.90
N GLU A 10 -29.25 -19.88 -5.58
CA GLU A 10 -28.58 -20.16 -6.84
C GLU A 10 -28.87 -19.01 -7.82
N GLU A 11 -27.96 -18.04 -7.89
CA GLU A 11 -27.94 -17.07 -8.96
C GLU A 11 -27.44 -17.81 -10.20
N ASN A 12 -28.24 -17.84 -11.25
CA ASN A 12 -27.81 -18.31 -12.56
C ASN A 12 -26.63 -17.44 -13.04
N GLY A 13 -25.40 -17.89 -12.83
CA GLY A 13 -24.19 -17.14 -13.19
C GLY A 13 -22.91 -17.71 -12.61
N ASP A 14 -21.77 -17.16 -13.02
CA ASP A 14 -20.49 -17.46 -12.40
C ASP A 14 -20.39 -16.78 -11.02
N SER A 15 -19.77 -17.45 -10.06
CA SER A 15 -19.61 -16.95 -8.68
C SER A 15 -18.24 -17.30 -8.10
N VAL A 16 -17.81 -16.51 -7.12
CA VAL A 16 -16.63 -16.79 -6.30
C VAL A 16 -17.06 -17.49 -5.01
N ARG A 17 -16.41 -18.60 -4.68
CA ARG A 17 -16.58 -19.28 -3.39
C ARG A 17 -15.28 -19.22 -2.60
N ILE A 18 -15.34 -18.64 -1.40
CA ILE A 18 -14.21 -18.62 -0.47
C ILE A 18 -14.12 -19.98 0.22
N VAL A 19 -12.99 -20.65 0.08
CA VAL A 19 -12.74 -22.00 0.61
C VAL A 19 -11.36 -22.09 1.27
N ASP A 20 -11.14 -23.09 2.11
CA ASP A 20 -9.81 -23.42 2.62
C ASP A 20 -9.27 -24.63 1.85
N LEU A 21 -8.32 -24.39 0.94
CA LEU A 21 -7.62 -25.44 0.17
C LEU A 21 -6.17 -25.64 0.64
N GLY A 22 -5.77 -25.10 1.79
CA GLY A 22 -4.41 -25.21 2.30
C GLY A 22 -3.40 -24.18 1.75
N SER A 23 -3.84 -23.21 0.93
CA SER A 23 -3.01 -22.12 0.38
C SER A 23 -3.74 -20.77 0.37
N CYS A 24 -3.01 -19.67 0.15
CA CYS A 24 -3.59 -18.40 -0.27
C CYS A 24 -3.42 -18.33 -1.79
N SER A 25 -4.52 -18.45 -2.54
CA SER A 25 -4.45 -18.46 -4.00
C SER A 25 -5.80 -18.20 -4.66
N SER A 26 -5.75 -17.67 -5.87
CA SER A 26 -6.92 -17.29 -6.65
C SER A 26 -6.64 -17.37 -8.15
N PRO A 27 -7.56 -17.90 -8.98
CA PRO A 27 -7.50 -17.76 -10.42
C PRO A 27 -7.57 -16.28 -10.84
N ILE A 28 -6.84 -15.91 -11.88
CA ILE A 28 -6.87 -14.54 -12.40
C ILE A 28 -8.09 -14.34 -13.31
N GLY A 29 -9.00 -13.47 -12.89
CA GLY A 29 -10.21 -13.10 -13.62
C GLY A 29 -11.30 -14.16 -13.63
N ARG A 30 -12.42 -13.83 -14.29
CA ARG A 30 -13.61 -14.69 -14.39
C ARG A 30 -13.32 -15.93 -15.25
N GLN A 31 -13.40 -17.12 -14.63
CA GLN A 31 -13.04 -18.39 -15.28
C GLN A 31 -14.16 -19.00 -16.17
N GLN A 32 -15.41 -18.55 -16.07
CA GLN A 32 -16.56 -19.11 -16.83
C GLN A 32 -16.84 -20.61 -16.59
N ILE A 33 -16.66 -21.06 -15.35
CA ILE A 33 -16.82 -22.47 -14.92
C ILE A 33 -17.97 -22.67 -13.93
N GLY A 34 -18.84 -21.68 -13.74
CA GLY A 34 -19.82 -21.64 -12.66
C GLY A 34 -19.17 -21.15 -11.36
N ILE A 35 -18.71 -22.06 -10.51
CA ILE A 35 -18.10 -21.69 -9.22
C ILE A 35 -16.57 -21.70 -9.37
N GLN A 36 -15.93 -20.53 -9.18
CA GLN A 36 -14.48 -20.44 -9.04
C GLN A 36 -14.10 -20.31 -7.56
N ASP A 37 -13.17 -21.14 -7.11
CA ASP A 37 -12.71 -21.15 -5.74
C ASP A 37 -11.58 -20.13 -5.54
N VAL A 38 -11.68 -19.37 -4.45
CA VAL A 38 -10.58 -18.54 -3.92
C VAL A 38 -10.19 -19.14 -2.58
N SER A 39 -8.93 -19.58 -2.48
CA SER A 39 -8.43 -20.23 -1.29
C SER A 39 -7.93 -19.21 -0.29
N LEU A 40 -8.56 -19.16 0.89
CA LEU A 40 -8.13 -18.37 2.03
C LEU A 40 -8.12 -19.27 3.27
N THR A 41 -6.93 -19.63 3.73
CA THR A 41 -6.76 -20.43 4.94
C THR A 41 -6.69 -19.57 6.19
N LYS A 42 -6.77 -20.22 7.36
CA LYS A 42 -6.33 -19.65 8.63
C LYS A 42 -4.81 -19.42 8.71
N ASN A 43 -4.05 -19.32 7.63
CA ASN A 43 -2.69 -18.78 7.67
C ASN A 43 -2.55 -17.55 6.74
N CYS A 44 -3.58 -17.24 5.95
CA CYS A 44 -3.68 -16.03 5.14
C CYS A 44 -4.09 -14.80 6.00
N TRP A 45 -3.61 -14.72 7.25
CA TRP A 45 -4.10 -13.75 8.24
C TRP A 45 -3.70 -12.33 7.86
N GLY A 46 -4.60 -11.63 7.20
CA GLY A 46 -4.49 -10.21 6.95
C GLY A 46 -5.49 -9.75 5.91
N MET A 47 -6.11 -8.59 6.14
CA MET A 47 -6.94 -7.93 5.14
C MET A 47 -6.20 -7.74 3.82
N GLY A 48 -4.89 -7.46 3.86
CA GLY A 48 -4.04 -7.36 2.67
C GLY A 48 -4.02 -8.63 1.82
N THR A 49 -3.79 -9.79 2.41
CA THR A 49 -3.79 -11.08 1.68
C THR A 49 -5.18 -11.40 1.11
N ALA A 50 -6.24 -11.17 1.87
CA ALA A 50 -7.59 -11.37 1.35
C ALA A 50 -7.89 -10.45 0.15
N ILE A 51 -7.45 -9.19 0.22
CA ILE A 51 -7.57 -8.24 -0.90
C ILE A 51 -6.72 -8.68 -2.09
N HIS A 52 -5.49 -9.15 -1.89
CA HIS A 52 -4.62 -9.68 -2.93
C HIS A 52 -5.32 -10.80 -3.73
N GLU A 53 -5.86 -11.81 -3.04
CA GLU A 53 -6.53 -12.94 -3.71
C GLU A 53 -7.84 -12.53 -4.40
N LEU A 54 -8.57 -11.59 -3.81
CA LEU A 54 -9.77 -11.04 -4.44
C LEU A 54 -9.42 -10.16 -5.66
N MET A 55 -8.31 -9.44 -5.61
CA MET A 55 -7.77 -8.66 -6.73
C MET A 55 -7.42 -9.58 -7.90
N HIS A 56 -6.79 -10.73 -7.65
CA HIS A 56 -6.65 -11.78 -8.67
C HIS A 56 -8.00 -12.22 -9.26
N ALA A 57 -8.99 -12.52 -8.41
CA ALA A 57 -10.30 -13.00 -8.89
C ALA A 57 -11.02 -12.00 -9.82
N ILE A 58 -10.79 -10.70 -9.63
CA ILE A 58 -11.31 -9.62 -10.50
C ILE A 58 -10.33 -9.25 -11.64
N GLY A 59 -9.29 -10.06 -11.84
CA GLY A 59 -8.41 -9.99 -13.00
C GLY A 59 -7.16 -9.15 -12.82
N ILE A 60 -6.79 -8.73 -11.60
CA ILE A 60 -5.54 -8.00 -11.36
C ILE A 60 -4.36 -8.98 -11.26
N GLU A 61 -3.35 -8.74 -12.10
CA GLU A 61 -2.09 -9.47 -12.10
C GLU A 61 -1.07 -8.85 -11.14
N HIS A 62 0.00 -9.58 -10.85
CA HIS A 62 1.07 -9.07 -10.00
C HIS A 62 1.80 -7.86 -10.63
N THR A 63 2.15 -6.89 -9.79
CA THR A 63 2.78 -5.63 -10.21
C THR A 63 4.16 -5.86 -10.81
N GLN A 64 4.95 -6.80 -10.28
CA GLN A 64 6.25 -7.15 -10.85
C GLN A 64 6.14 -7.91 -12.18
N SER A 65 4.95 -8.26 -12.66
CA SER A 65 4.79 -8.87 -13.99
C SER A 65 4.48 -7.83 -15.07
N ARG A 66 4.29 -6.55 -14.71
CA ARG A 66 3.97 -5.48 -15.67
C ARG A 66 4.98 -5.39 -16.82
N SER A 67 4.47 -5.08 -18.01
CA SER A 67 5.28 -4.94 -19.22
C SER A 67 6.38 -3.87 -19.15
N ASP A 68 6.26 -2.89 -18.25
CA ASP A 68 7.21 -1.81 -18.03
C ASP A 68 8.13 -2.02 -16.82
N ARG A 69 8.06 -3.19 -16.12
CA ARG A 69 8.77 -3.41 -14.84
C ARG A 69 10.27 -3.13 -14.93
N ASN A 70 10.91 -3.41 -16.07
CA ASN A 70 12.37 -3.33 -16.19
C ASN A 70 12.90 -1.88 -16.08
N ARG A 71 12.00 -0.88 -16.11
CA ARG A 71 12.32 0.51 -15.78
C ARG A 71 12.45 0.76 -14.27
N TYR A 72 11.93 -0.15 -13.45
CA TYR A 72 11.76 -0.03 -12.00
C TYR A 72 12.45 -1.16 -11.23
N LEU A 73 12.62 -2.34 -11.82
CA LEU A 73 13.22 -3.52 -11.18
C LEU A 73 14.36 -4.11 -12.02
N ASP A 74 15.37 -4.60 -11.30
CA ASP A 74 16.32 -5.61 -11.76
C ASP A 74 15.94 -6.96 -11.16
N ILE A 75 16.10 -8.03 -11.95
CA ILE A 75 15.70 -9.39 -11.58
C ILE A 75 16.96 -10.24 -11.53
N LEU A 76 17.22 -10.81 -10.36
CA LEU A 76 18.40 -11.61 -10.08
C LEU A 76 18.09 -13.07 -10.35
N ALA A 77 17.97 -13.43 -11.63
CA ALA A 77 17.58 -14.78 -12.06
C ALA A 77 18.46 -15.90 -11.45
N GLN A 78 19.72 -15.61 -11.14
CA GLN A 78 20.63 -16.54 -10.48
C GLN A 78 20.26 -16.88 -9.03
N ASN A 79 19.45 -16.03 -8.38
CA ASN A 79 18.95 -16.24 -7.02
C ASN A 79 17.55 -16.87 -7.00
N ILE A 80 16.93 -17.10 -8.16
CA ILE A 80 15.57 -17.65 -8.28
C ILE A 80 15.64 -19.16 -8.50
N ASP A 81 14.74 -19.92 -7.88
CA ASP A 81 14.56 -21.33 -8.18
C ASP A 81 14.16 -21.53 -9.65
N GLN A 82 14.83 -22.44 -10.36
CA GLN A 82 14.64 -22.58 -11.82
C GLN A 82 13.17 -22.88 -12.21
N ARG A 83 12.44 -23.58 -11.35
CA ARG A 83 11.01 -23.90 -11.55
C ARG A 83 10.09 -22.69 -11.41
N ASP A 84 10.56 -21.64 -10.73
CA ASP A 84 9.79 -20.45 -10.36
C ASP A 84 10.12 -19.22 -11.24
N LEU A 85 11.11 -19.34 -12.13
CA LEU A 85 11.42 -18.32 -13.16
C LEU A 85 10.19 -17.85 -13.97
N PRO A 86 9.21 -18.70 -14.34
CA PRO A 86 8.01 -18.25 -15.03
C PRO A 86 7.18 -17.21 -14.26
N ASN A 87 7.26 -17.18 -12.92
CA ASN A 87 6.56 -16.18 -12.10
C ASN A 87 7.10 -14.74 -12.30
N PHE A 88 8.22 -14.60 -13.01
CA PHE A 88 8.87 -13.34 -13.32
C PHE A 88 8.78 -13.03 -14.82
N GLU A 89 7.89 -13.65 -15.59
CA GLU A 89 7.68 -13.25 -16.98
C GLU A 89 6.95 -11.90 -17.10
N LEU A 90 7.24 -11.16 -18.17
CA LEU A 90 6.53 -9.91 -18.44
C LEU A 90 5.17 -10.22 -19.08
N LEU A 91 4.13 -9.58 -18.57
CA LEU A 91 2.83 -9.53 -19.22
C LEU A 91 2.93 -8.83 -20.57
N SER A 92 2.17 -9.32 -21.55
CA SER A 92 2.03 -8.65 -22.83
C SER A 92 1.30 -7.32 -22.66
N PRO A 93 1.80 -6.20 -23.24
CA PRO A 93 1.09 -4.92 -23.25
C PRO A 93 -0.30 -5.00 -23.91
N ARG A 94 -0.57 -6.04 -24.71
CA ARG A 94 -1.88 -6.27 -25.33
C ARG A 94 -2.90 -6.86 -24.35
N LEU A 95 -2.42 -7.55 -23.31
CA LEU A 95 -3.25 -8.22 -22.31
C LEU A 95 -3.41 -7.38 -21.04
N TRP A 96 -2.43 -6.51 -20.75
CA TRP A 96 -2.45 -5.65 -19.56
C TRP A 96 -2.17 -4.19 -19.91
N ALA A 97 -3.18 -3.33 -19.72
CA ALA A 97 -2.99 -1.89 -19.77
C ALA A 97 -2.40 -1.43 -18.43
N ASN A 98 -1.24 -0.79 -18.47
CA ASN A 98 -0.62 -0.14 -17.32
C ASN A 98 -1.39 1.14 -16.95
N LEU A 99 -2.61 0.97 -16.40
CA LEU A 99 -3.57 2.07 -16.14
C LEU A 99 -3.11 3.06 -15.06
N VAL A 100 -2.19 2.61 -14.19
CA VAL A 100 -1.61 3.39 -13.10
C VAL A 100 -0.08 3.37 -13.16
N PRO A 101 0.61 4.35 -12.56
CA PRO A 101 2.06 4.30 -12.38
C PRO A 101 2.55 3.00 -11.71
N TYR A 102 3.84 2.69 -11.86
CA TYR A 102 4.42 1.55 -11.16
C TYR A 102 4.57 1.88 -9.67
N ASP A 103 3.88 1.15 -8.81
CA ASP A 103 3.90 1.34 -7.36
C ASP A 103 4.57 0.15 -6.66
N TYR A 104 5.75 0.37 -6.08
CA TYR A 104 6.49 -0.67 -5.35
C TYR A 104 5.74 -1.19 -4.12
N GLY A 105 4.87 -0.38 -3.53
CA GLY A 105 4.08 -0.71 -2.35
C GLY A 105 2.69 -1.27 -2.66
N SER A 106 2.42 -1.63 -3.92
CA SER A 106 1.20 -2.32 -4.32
C SER A 106 1.04 -3.62 -3.54
N VAL A 107 -0.18 -3.89 -3.06
CA VAL A 107 -0.50 -5.19 -2.42
C VAL A 107 -0.30 -6.37 -3.39
N MET A 108 -0.26 -6.09 -4.70
CA MET A 108 0.01 -7.05 -5.76
C MET A 108 1.50 -7.19 -6.12
N HIS A 109 2.40 -6.51 -5.41
CA HIS A 109 3.84 -6.57 -5.65
C HIS A 109 4.49 -7.64 -4.75
N TYR A 110 5.27 -8.55 -5.32
CA TYR A 110 6.09 -9.50 -4.57
C TYR A 110 7.12 -8.82 -3.65
N SER A 111 7.53 -9.51 -2.58
CA SER A 111 8.66 -9.11 -1.75
C SER A 111 9.98 -9.25 -2.51
N ALA A 112 11.03 -8.55 -2.05
CA ALA A 112 12.33 -8.52 -2.73
C ALA A 112 13.03 -9.90 -2.83
N ASP A 113 12.67 -10.85 -1.99
CA ASP A 113 13.23 -12.20 -1.84
C ASP A 113 12.26 -13.32 -2.28
N SER A 114 11.12 -12.96 -2.85
CA SER A 114 10.13 -13.95 -3.31
C SER A 114 10.77 -14.98 -4.25
N PHE A 115 10.52 -16.26 -4.01
CA PHE A 115 11.06 -17.42 -4.77
C PHE A 115 12.59 -17.53 -4.78
N SER A 116 13.25 -17.03 -3.73
CA SER A 116 14.69 -17.22 -3.57
C SER A 116 15.08 -18.69 -3.40
N ASN A 117 16.18 -19.09 -4.03
CA ASN A 117 16.77 -20.43 -3.90
C ASN A 117 17.62 -20.61 -2.62
N LYS A 118 17.78 -19.55 -1.82
CA LYS A 118 18.37 -19.56 -0.49
C LYS A 118 17.66 -18.56 0.40
N ASP A 119 17.56 -18.88 1.69
CA ASP A 119 16.91 -18.03 2.67
C ASP A 119 17.46 -16.58 2.63
N ASP A 120 16.54 -15.62 2.55
CA ASP A 120 16.78 -14.16 2.57
C ASP A 120 17.66 -13.57 1.45
N GLU A 121 18.01 -14.33 0.39
CA GLU A 121 18.64 -13.74 -0.80
C GLU A 121 17.62 -12.99 -1.66
N GLN A 122 17.96 -11.75 -2.04
CA GLN A 122 17.09 -10.94 -2.89
C GLN A 122 17.01 -11.54 -4.30
N THR A 123 15.80 -11.70 -4.82
CA THR A 123 15.51 -12.08 -6.21
C THR A 123 15.16 -10.87 -7.08
N MET A 124 14.75 -9.77 -6.45
CA MET A 124 14.40 -8.52 -7.11
C MET A 124 15.01 -7.32 -6.41
N LEU A 125 15.40 -6.35 -7.23
CA LEU A 125 16.18 -5.20 -6.83
C LEU A 125 15.55 -3.94 -7.43
N PRO A 126 14.98 -3.02 -6.63
CA PRO A 126 14.41 -1.80 -7.17
C PRO A 126 15.53 -0.89 -7.68
N LYS A 127 15.24 -0.17 -8.77
CA LYS A 127 16.18 0.80 -9.36
C LYS A 127 16.48 1.92 -8.39
N ASP A 128 15.47 2.35 -7.64
CA ASP A 128 15.64 3.16 -6.45
C ASP A 128 15.72 2.25 -5.22
N ARG A 129 16.90 2.21 -4.59
CA ARG A 129 17.21 1.30 -3.48
C ARG A 129 16.44 1.61 -2.20
N SER A 130 15.90 2.82 -2.06
CA SER A 130 15.07 3.18 -0.89
C SER A 130 13.78 2.36 -0.81
N PHE A 131 13.31 1.78 -1.93
CA PHE A 131 12.07 1.01 -1.99
C PHE A 131 12.23 -0.47 -1.66
N ILE A 132 13.41 -0.95 -1.28
CA ILE A 132 13.66 -2.39 -1.10
C ILE A 132 12.74 -2.99 -0.01
N GLU A 133 12.57 -2.33 1.12
CA GLU A 133 11.64 -2.75 2.17
C GLU A 133 10.17 -2.41 1.85
N THR A 134 9.90 -1.62 0.81
CA THR A 134 8.52 -1.27 0.41
C THR A 134 7.84 -2.41 -0.35
N MET A 135 8.60 -3.17 -1.13
CA MET A 135 8.11 -4.29 -1.93
C MET A 135 7.62 -5.45 -1.06
N GLY A 136 6.48 -6.04 -1.39
CA GLY A 136 5.86 -7.11 -0.60
C GLY A 136 4.88 -6.63 0.48
N SER A 137 4.51 -5.36 0.45
CA SER A 137 3.64 -4.79 1.47
C SER A 137 2.21 -5.36 1.40
N MET A 138 1.62 -5.61 2.56
CA MET A 138 0.24 -6.10 2.70
C MET A 138 -0.75 -4.98 3.08
N ILE A 139 -0.39 -3.72 2.77
CA ILE A 139 -1.23 -2.55 2.98
C ILE A 139 -1.76 -2.10 1.60
N PRO A 140 -3.05 -2.32 1.28
CA PRO A 140 -3.65 -1.85 0.04
C PRO A 140 -3.49 -0.34 -0.10
N ASN A 141 -3.09 0.12 -1.28
CA ASN A 141 -2.78 1.52 -1.52
C ASN A 141 -3.74 2.17 -2.53
N PHE A 142 -3.53 3.46 -2.78
CA PHE A 142 -4.41 4.25 -3.63
C PHE A 142 -4.50 3.70 -5.06
N TYR A 143 -3.36 3.33 -5.65
CA TYR A 143 -3.30 2.86 -7.02
C TYR A 143 -3.79 1.42 -7.19
N ASP A 144 -3.76 0.59 -6.14
CA ASP A 144 -4.44 -0.72 -6.14
C ASP A 144 -5.94 -0.55 -6.42
N PHE A 145 -6.60 0.42 -5.75
CA PHE A 145 -8.02 0.68 -5.94
C PHE A 145 -8.34 1.49 -7.21
N ASP A 146 -7.51 2.50 -7.52
CA ASP A 146 -7.69 3.31 -8.73
C ASP A 146 -7.58 2.46 -9.99
N GLN A 147 -6.64 1.50 -10.03
CA GLN A 147 -6.50 0.57 -11.14
C GLN A 147 -7.78 -0.25 -11.36
N ILE A 148 -8.39 -0.76 -10.29
CA ILE A 148 -9.67 -1.48 -10.37
C ILE A 148 -10.77 -0.57 -10.91
N ASN A 149 -10.89 0.65 -10.37
CA ASN A 149 -11.93 1.59 -10.78
C ASN A 149 -11.77 2.04 -12.24
N GLN A 150 -10.54 2.22 -12.71
CA GLN A 150 -10.27 2.52 -14.11
C GLN A 150 -10.59 1.32 -15.01
N TYR A 151 -10.16 0.12 -14.64
CA TYR A 151 -10.36 -1.10 -15.43
C TYR A 151 -11.85 -1.43 -15.61
N TYR A 152 -12.63 -1.33 -14.52
CA TYR A 152 -14.07 -1.58 -14.52
C TYR A 152 -14.93 -0.34 -14.85
N GLN A 153 -14.30 0.77 -15.25
CA GLN A 153 -14.98 2.01 -15.64
C GLN A 153 -15.91 2.59 -14.56
N CYS A 154 -15.60 2.35 -13.28
CA CYS A 154 -16.42 2.75 -12.13
C CYS A 154 -16.68 4.27 -12.08
N TYR A 155 -15.74 5.08 -12.59
CA TYR A 155 -15.85 6.53 -12.58
C TYR A 155 -16.92 7.11 -13.53
N ASP A 156 -17.43 6.32 -14.48
CA ASP A 156 -18.50 6.76 -15.38
C ASP A 156 -19.79 7.08 -14.61
N ASN A 157 -20.02 6.44 -13.46
CA ASN A 157 -21.10 6.75 -12.54
C ASN A 157 -21.09 8.24 -12.15
N CYS A 158 -19.92 8.80 -11.86
CA CYS A 158 -19.80 10.20 -11.45
C CYS A 158 -19.83 11.19 -12.61
N ARG A 159 -19.46 10.77 -13.82
CA ARG A 159 -19.59 11.61 -15.02
C ARG A 159 -21.06 11.88 -15.35
N SER A 160 -21.93 10.88 -15.13
CA SER A 160 -23.35 10.97 -15.45
C SER A 160 -24.15 11.92 -14.55
N THR A 161 -23.70 12.16 -13.31
CA THR A 161 -24.45 12.95 -12.31
C THR A 161 -24.19 14.45 -12.38
N GLY A 162 -23.10 14.88 -13.04
CA GLY A 162 -22.75 16.30 -13.22
C GLY A 162 -22.40 17.07 -11.94
N ARG A 163 -22.41 16.42 -10.77
CA ARG A 163 -21.95 16.95 -9.49
C ARG A 163 -20.89 16.02 -8.92
N THR A 164 -19.64 16.46 -8.92
CA THR A 164 -18.51 15.71 -8.36
C THR A 164 -17.78 16.55 -7.33
N ALA A 165 -17.28 15.89 -6.29
CA ALA A 165 -16.41 16.50 -5.30
C ALA A 165 -15.16 17.11 -5.94
N ASN A 166 -14.74 18.28 -5.44
CA ASN A 166 -13.46 18.88 -5.79
C ASN A 166 -12.41 18.36 -4.80
N CYS A 167 -11.78 17.24 -5.16
CA CYS A 167 -10.81 16.58 -4.30
C CYS A 167 -9.48 17.34 -4.24
N ALA A 168 -8.93 17.47 -3.04
CA ALA A 168 -7.60 17.99 -2.78
C ALA A 168 -6.54 16.86 -2.74
N ASN A 169 -5.26 17.23 -2.72
CA ASN A 169 -4.13 16.33 -2.44
C ASN A 169 -4.12 15.02 -3.27
N GLY A 170 -4.52 15.11 -4.54
CA GLY A 170 -4.57 13.96 -5.45
C GLY A 170 -5.73 12.99 -5.21
N GLY A 171 -6.69 13.32 -4.35
CA GLY A 171 -7.92 12.56 -4.23
C GLY A 171 -8.71 12.51 -5.55
N ILE A 172 -9.52 11.46 -5.69
CA ILE A 172 -10.40 11.25 -6.85
C ILE A 172 -11.81 11.01 -6.35
N PRO A 173 -12.88 11.53 -7.00
CA PRO A 173 -14.25 11.31 -6.57
C PRO A 173 -14.56 9.82 -6.38
N ASN A 174 -15.19 9.48 -5.26
CA ASN A 174 -15.55 8.11 -4.96
C ASN A 174 -16.67 7.64 -5.92
N PRO A 175 -16.47 6.55 -6.68
CA PRO A 175 -17.43 6.10 -7.69
C PRO A 175 -18.75 5.59 -7.11
N ASN A 176 -18.80 5.26 -5.82
CA ASN A 176 -20.02 4.88 -5.10
C ASN A 176 -20.72 6.09 -4.44
N ASN A 177 -20.00 7.20 -4.24
CA ASN A 177 -20.56 8.45 -3.73
C ASN A 177 -19.77 9.64 -4.28
N CYS A 178 -20.25 10.21 -5.38
CA CYS A 178 -19.55 11.26 -6.11
C CYS A 178 -19.39 12.59 -5.37
N GLN A 179 -19.98 12.75 -4.17
CA GLN A 179 -19.85 13.95 -3.34
C GLN A 179 -18.68 13.87 -2.34
N VAL A 180 -18.03 12.71 -2.23
CA VAL A 180 -16.82 12.52 -1.40
C VAL A 180 -15.68 11.96 -2.25
N CYS A 181 -14.47 12.00 -1.72
CA CYS A 181 -13.25 11.60 -2.40
C CYS A 181 -12.66 10.33 -1.79
N ASN A 182 -12.09 9.47 -2.64
CA ASN A 182 -11.09 8.51 -2.22
C ASN A 182 -9.78 9.27 -2.03
N CYS A 183 -9.18 9.15 -0.84
CA CYS A 183 -8.00 9.92 -0.47
C CYS A 183 -6.73 9.08 -0.51
N PRO A 184 -5.61 9.63 -1.01
CA PRO A 184 -4.32 8.99 -0.84
C PRO A 184 -3.97 8.84 0.64
N MET A 185 -3.21 7.80 0.97
CA MET A 185 -2.80 7.53 2.34
C MET A 185 -2.07 8.75 2.94
N GLY A 186 -2.43 9.12 4.17
CA GLY A 186 -1.95 10.33 4.83
C GLY A 186 -2.81 11.58 4.61
N TYR A 187 -3.84 11.51 3.76
CA TYR A 187 -4.87 12.55 3.59
C TYR A 187 -6.27 11.99 3.88
N GLY A 188 -7.20 12.84 4.28
CA GLY A 188 -8.54 12.43 4.72
C GLY A 188 -9.57 13.57 4.72
N GLY A 189 -10.72 13.31 5.33
CA GLY A 189 -11.92 14.13 5.17
C GLY A 189 -12.60 13.87 3.82
N ASP A 190 -13.84 14.35 3.68
CA ASP A 190 -14.66 14.11 2.49
C ASP A 190 -14.01 14.60 1.18
N LEU A 191 -13.12 15.59 1.26
CA LEU A 191 -12.45 16.20 0.11
C LEU A 191 -10.94 15.95 0.09
N CYS A 192 -10.41 15.10 0.97
CA CYS A 192 -8.96 14.86 1.12
C CYS A 192 -8.15 16.11 1.51
N ASP A 193 -8.80 17.13 2.07
CA ASP A 193 -8.24 18.40 2.50
C ASP A 193 -7.94 18.45 4.00
N GLN A 194 -8.12 17.33 4.70
CA GLN A 194 -7.90 17.19 6.13
C GLN A 194 -6.89 16.08 6.43
N ARG A 195 -6.27 16.15 7.61
CA ARG A 195 -5.47 15.06 8.14
C ARG A 195 -6.41 13.89 8.46
N PRO A 196 -6.03 12.63 8.19
CA PRO A 196 -6.81 11.48 8.64
C PRO A 196 -7.16 11.56 10.12
N GLU A 197 -8.37 11.14 10.47
CA GLU A 197 -8.81 11.06 11.86
C GLU A 197 -7.97 10.07 12.67
N GLY A 198 -8.05 10.16 14.00
CA GLY A 198 -7.30 9.31 14.92
C GLY A 198 -5.94 9.89 15.30
N CYS A 199 -5.00 8.98 15.61
CA CYS A 199 -3.69 9.32 16.17
C CYS A 199 -2.90 10.28 15.27
N GLY A 200 -2.15 11.19 15.90
CA GLY A 200 -1.24 12.12 15.24
C GLY A 200 -1.68 13.57 15.40
N SER A 201 -1.03 14.47 14.68
CA SER A 201 -1.24 15.91 14.80
C SER A 201 -0.75 16.68 13.58
N THR A 202 -1.23 17.91 13.44
CA THR A 202 -0.67 18.88 12.49
C THR A 202 0.43 19.69 13.18
N LEU A 203 1.62 19.66 12.61
CA LEU A 203 2.84 20.30 13.09
C LEU A 203 3.18 21.48 12.17
N VAL A 204 3.18 22.69 12.71
CA VAL A 204 3.57 23.89 11.95
C VAL A 204 5.10 24.04 12.00
N ALA A 205 5.74 23.92 10.85
CA ALA A 205 7.18 24.02 10.71
C ALA A 205 7.65 25.49 10.76
N THR A 206 8.80 25.70 11.41
CA THR A 206 9.55 26.96 11.39
C THR A 206 10.86 26.77 10.63
N TYR A 207 11.63 27.84 10.43
CA TYR A 207 12.97 27.76 9.83
C TYR A 207 14.00 27.11 10.77
N ARG A 208 13.67 26.94 12.06
CA ARG A 208 14.49 26.26 13.06
C ARG A 208 14.04 24.82 13.20
N TRP A 209 14.98 23.94 13.52
CA TRP A 209 14.67 22.56 13.84
C TRP A 209 13.74 22.48 15.05
N GLN A 210 12.61 21.82 14.84
CA GLN A 210 11.68 21.38 15.88
C GLN A 210 11.78 19.86 16.00
N LYS A 211 11.60 19.34 17.22
CA LYS A 211 11.65 17.90 17.49
C LYS A 211 10.28 17.40 17.94
N GLN A 212 9.93 16.19 17.54
CA GLN A 212 8.75 15.49 17.98
C GLN A 212 9.10 14.04 18.27
N LYS A 213 8.61 13.52 19.41
CA LYS A 213 8.60 12.09 19.73
C LYS A 213 7.17 11.58 19.63
N LEU A 214 6.98 10.42 19.01
CA LEU A 214 5.67 9.78 18.92
C LEU A 214 5.81 8.27 19.10
N THR A 215 4.92 7.70 19.92
CA THR A 215 4.84 6.25 20.14
C THR A 215 3.51 5.75 19.60
N VAL A 216 3.57 4.82 18.66
CA VAL A 216 2.41 4.13 18.10
C VAL A 216 2.28 2.77 18.75
N ARG A 217 1.07 2.45 19.21
CA ARG A 217 0.75 1.17 19.85
C ARG A 217 -0.35 0.51 19.06
N PHE A 218 -0.20 -0.78 18.80
CA PHE A 218 -1.24 -1.56 18.14
C PHE A 218 -2.54 -1.55 18.96
N ASN A 219 -3.63 -1.17 18.29
CA ASN A 219 -4.97 -1.22 18.81
C ASN A 219 -5.67 -2.47 18.27
N ARG A 220 -5.98 -3.43 19.14
CA ARG A 220 -6.68 -4.67 18.76
C ARG A 220 -8.10 -4.45 18.22
N ASN A 221 -8.66 -3.27 18.44
CA ASN A 221 -9.96 -2.89 17.90
C ASN A 221 -9.86 -2.22 16.53
N ASP A 222 -8.66 -2.07 15.94
CA ASP A 222 -8.55 -1.66 14.54
C ASP A 222 -8.99 -2.80 13.63
N ASP A 223 -10.08 -2.58 12.91
CA ASP A 223 -10.61 -3.51 11.92
C ASP A 223 -9.66 -3.70 10.71
N GLN A 224 -8.60 -2.87 10.59
CA GLN A 224 -7.71 -2.79 9.43
C GLN A 224 -6.39 -3.57 9.58
N TYR A 225 -6.23 -4.41 10.62
CA TYR A 225 -4.99 -5.17 10.91
C TYR A 225 -3.74 -4.30 11.21
N PHE A 226 -3.83 -2.98 11.07
CA PHE A 226 -2.80 -2.01 11.38
C PHE A 226 -3.40 -0.84 12.15
N THR A 227 -2.63 -0.30 13.09
CA THR A 227 -2.90 1.00 13.69
C THR A 227 -2.05 2.05 13.02
N PHE A 228 -2.70 3.05 12.41
CA PHE A 228 -2.05 4.19 11.78
C PHE A 228 -2.06 5.42 12.69
N CYS A 229 -0.99 6.20 12.62
CA CYS A 229 -0.88 7.50 13.26
C CYS A 229 -0.32 8.49 12.22
N ASN A 230 -1.13 9.48 11.85
CA ASN A 230 -0.87 10.36 10.73
C ASN A 230 -0.47 11.75 11.23
N LEU A 231 0.76 12.19 10.94
CA LEU A 231 1.20 13.57 11.16
C LEU A 231 1.09 14.35 9.85
N TRP A 232 0.80 15.63 9.96
CA TRP A 232 0.97 16.61 8.88
C TRP A 232 2.01 17.63 9.28
N ILE A 233 3.09 17.77 8.51
CA ILE A 233 4.04 18.87 8.68
C ILE A 233 3.69 19.95 7.67
N VAL A 234 3.42 21.16 8.14
CA VAL A 234 2.96 22.27 7.31
C VAL A 234 3.97 23.39 7.35
N GLY A 235 4.49 23.78 6.18
CA GLY A 235 5.37 24.91 5.99
C GLY A 235 4.67 26.09 5.30
N PRO A 236 5.31 27.26 5.17
CA PRO A 236 4.81 28.34 4.31
C PRO A 236 4.74 27.88 2.84
N THR A 237 3.77 28.40 2.08
CA THR A 237 3.62 28.10 0.64
C THR A 237 4.91 28.37 -0.13
N GLY A 238 5.32 27.41 -0.97
CA GLY A 238 6.52 27.52 -1.80
C GLY A 238 7.84 27.26 -1.07
N ARG A 239 7.83 26.93 0.23
CA ARG A 239 9.04 26.50 0.95
C ARG A 239 9.21 24.98 0.90
N THR A 240 10.46 24.54 0.91
CA THR A 240 10.82 23.13 1.05
C THR A 240 10.74 22.73 2.52
N ILE A 241 10.13 21.59 2.82
CA ILE A 241 10.13 20.99 4.15
C ILE A 241 11.29 20.00 4.22
N GLN A 242 12.03 20.04 5.32
CA GLN A 242 13.06 19.07 5.63
C GLN A 242 12.65 18.27 6.87
N VAL A 243 12.76 16.94 6.78
CA VAL A 243 12.44 16.00 7.86
C VAL A 243 13.62 15.05 8.06
N ILE A 244 13.97 14.83 9.32
CA ILE A 244 14.86 13.76 9.76
C ILE A 244 14.06 12.85 10.68
N TYR A 245 14.15 11.53 10.51
CA TYR A 245 13.48 10.60 11.40
C TYR A 245 14.32 9.37 11.73
N GLU A 246 14.01 8.72 12.85
CA GLU A 246 14.57 7.43 13.23
C GLU A 246 13.59 6.59 14.09
N ILE A 247 13.69 5.26 13.98
CA ILE A 247 13.04 4.31 14.89
C ILE A 247 13.97 4.10 16.09
N THR A 248 13.55 4.54 17.27
CA THR A 248 14.49 4.77 18.39
C THR A 248 14.94 3.49 19.10
N SER A 249 14.19 2.40 18.96
CA SER A 249 14.42 1.14 19.69
C SER A 249 15.07 0.12 18.77
N GLU A 250 16.31 -0.29 19.05
CA GLU A 250 17.02 -1.30 18.25
C GLU A 250 16.28 -2.65 18.26
N SER A 251 15.77 -3.09 19.41
CA SER A 251 15.05 -4.35 19.52
C SER A 251 13.74 -4.32 18.73
N THR A 252 13.00 -3.20 18.79
CA THR A 252 11.77 -3.03 18.02
C THR A 252 12.06 -2.97 16.53
N ARG A 253 13.10 -2.24 16.12
CA ARG A 253 13.52 -2.15 14.72
C ARG A 253 13.87 -3.53 14.15
N LYS A 254 14.67 -4.33 14.88
CA LYS A 254 14.98 -5.72 14.47
C LYS A 254 13.74 -6.60 14.39
N GLN A 255 12.75 -6.37 15.27
CA GLN A 255 11.50 -7.11 15.25
C GLN A 255 10.68 -6.79 13.99
N ILE A 256 10.51 -5.51 13.65
CA ILE A 256 9.61 -5.11 12.55
C ILE A 256 10.26 -5.10 11.17
N CYS A 257 11.60 -5.18 11.11
CA CYS A 257 12.35 -5.15 9.87
C CYS A 257 12.07 -6.38 9.01
N SER A 258 11.46 -6.14 7.85
CA SER A 258 11.00 -7.16 6.90
C SER A 258 10.78 -6.52 5.54
N PHE A 259 10.85 -7.31 4.46
CA PHE A 259 10.33 -6.84 3.17
C PHE A 259 8.82 -6.61 3.28
N GLY A 260 8.36 -5.50 2.71
CA GLY A 260 6.98 -5.03 2.78
C GLY A 260 6.64 -4.25 4.06
N CYS A 261 7.56 -4.20 5.03
CA CYS A 261 7.40 -3.58 6.35
C CYS A 261 6.02 -3.87 6.98
N TYR A 262 5.59 -5.14 7.00
CA TYR A 262 4.23 -5.52 7.38
C TYR A 262 3.99 -5.60 8.90
N GLU A 263 5.03 -5.51 9.74
CA GLU A 263 4.88 -5.45 11.21
C GLU A 263 4.76 -4.02 11.77
N GLY A 264 5.22 -3.05 10.98
CA GLY A 264 5.23 -1.64 11.31
C GLY A 264 6.33 -0.90 10.58
N GLY A 265 6.21 0.42 10.53
CA GLY A 265 7.15 1.25 9.81
C GLY A 265 6.67 2.70 9.70
N VAL A 266 7.39 3.45 8.87
CA VAL A 266 7.12 4.85 8.55
C VAL A 266 7.14 5.06 7.05
N GLU A 267 6.17 5.82 6.56
CA GLU A 267 6.13 6.35 5.19
C GLU A 267 6.07 7.88 5.26
N VAL A 268 7.05 8.57 4.67
CA VAL A 268 7.03 10.03 4.51
C VAL A 268 6.64 10.34 3.07
N LYS A 269 5.53 11.05 2.84
CA LYS A 269 5.03 11.38 1.49
C LYS A 269 5.84 12.51 0.84
N HIS A 270 7.09 12.24 0.47
CA HIS A 270 8.04 13.24 -0.06
C HIS A 270 8.08 13.33 -1.59
N LEU A 271 7.54 12.36 -2.32
CA LEU A 271 7.39 12.38 -3.78
C LEU A 271 6.25 13.29 -4.23
N GLU A 272 6.38 13.86 -5.43
CA GLU A 272 5.46 14.87 -5.98
C GLU A 272 4.03 14.34 -6.16
N ASP A 273 3.86 13.08 -6.58
CA ASP A 273 2.54 12.47 -6.69
C ASP A 273 2.06 11.97 -5.31
N PRO A 274 1.04 12.59 -4.69
CA PRO A 274 0.59 12.19 -3.35
C PRO A 274 -0.06 10.80 -3.33
N ARG A 275 -0.44 10.25 -4.49
CA ARG A 275 -1.10 8.95 -4.63
C ARG A 275 -0.14 7.77 -4.53
N ILE A 276 1.10 7.95 -4.98
CA ILE A 276 2.09 6.86 -5.03
C ILE A 276 2.53 6.50 -3.61
N THR A 277 2.68 5.20 -3.33
CA THR A 277 3.40 4.77 -2.13
C THR A 277 4.83 5.29 -2.19
N ASN A 278 5.28 5.97 -1.14
CA ASN A 278 6.68 6.38 -1.00
C ASN A 278 7.48 5.25 -0.33
N ASP A 279 8.80 5.38 -0.28
CA ASP A 279 9.64 4.42 0.43
C ASP A 279 9.18 4.29 1.89
N ARG A 280 8.96 3.03 2.28
CA ARG A 280 8.63 2.61 3.63
C ARG A 280 9.88 2.11 4.31
N ASP A 281 10.12 2.59 5.52
CA ASP A 281 11.23 2.17 6.35
C ASP A 281 10.74 1.49 7.63
N CYS A 282 11.32 0.33 7.90
CA CYS A 282 11.20 -0.42 9.13
C CYS A 282 12.56 -0.97 9.62
N CYS A 283 13.64 -0.71 8.88
CA CYS A 283 14.92 -1.39 9.01
C CYS A 283 16.11 -0.46 9.28
N LEU A 284 16.06 0.81 8.84
CA LEU A 284 17.21 1.71 8.89
C LEU A 284 17.65 1.98 10.34
N ASN A 285 18.96 1.84 10.57
CA ASN A 285 19.60 2.09 11.85
C ASN A 285 20.25 3.48 11.93
N THR A 286 20.09 4.30 10.90
CA THR A 286 20.59 5.67 10.83
C THR A 286 19.45 6.63 10.52
N PRO A 287 19.51 7.87 11.03
CA PRO A 287 18.48 8.86 10.71
C PRO A 287 18.42 9.15 9.22
N LEU A 288 17.23 9.03 8.62
CA LEU A 288 17.00 9.38 7.22
C LEU A 288 16.67 10.86 7.10
N ASN A 289 17.31 11.57 6.17
CA ASN A 289 17.11 12.99 5.93
C ASN A 289 16.44 13.20 4.57
N LEU A 290 15.20 13.68 4.59
CA LEU A 290 14.37 13.90 3.41
C LEU A 290 14.08 15.40 3.25
N THR A 291 14.03 15.85 1.99
CA THR A 291 13.64 17.20 1.61
C THR A 291 12.57 17.14 0.52
N THR A 292 11.50 17.90 0.67
CA THR A 292 10.38 17.87 -0.28
C THR A 292 9.65 19.21 -0.36
N THR A 293 9.01 19.45 -1.50
CA THR A 293 8.08 20.56 -1.70
C THR A 293 6.62 20.19 -1.40
N VAL A 294 6.34 18.92 -1.06
CA VAL A 294 5.00 18.47 -0.66
C VAL A 294 4.57 19.20 0.62
N ASN A 295 3.39 19.83 0.57
CA ASN A 295 2.85 20.63 1.66
C ASN A 295 1.30 20.68 1.60
N PRO A 296 0.56 20.21 2.61
CA PRO A 296 1.06 19.59 3.84
C PRO A 296 1.85 18.30 3.54
N LEU A 297 2.85 17.99 4.35
CA LEU A 297 3.64 16.76 4.25
C LEU A 297 3.10 15.69 5.21
N PRO A 298 2.46 14.63 4.71
CA PRO A 298 2.12 13.48 5.53
C PRO A 298 3.34 12.70 6.00
N VAL A 299 3.36 12.36 7.27
CA VAL A 299 4.22 11.31 7.85
C VAL A 299 3.29 10.27 8.47
N ILE A 300 3.29 9.08 7.88
CA ILE A 300 2.38 7.98 8.22
C ILE A 300 3.19 6.97 9.03
N LEU A 301 2.79 6.77 10.28
CA LEU A 301 3.41 5.79 11.18
C LEU A 301 2.43 4.66 11.43
N TYR A 302 2.91 3.42 11.41
CA TYR A 302 2.01 2.30 11.55
C TYR A 302 2.63 1.08 12.23
N THR A 303 1.78 0.20 12.75
CA THR A 303 2.16 -1.10 13.32
C THR A 303 0.99 -2.06 13.34
N SER A 304 1.25 -3.36 13.21
CA SER A 304 0.26 -4.45 13.30
C SER A 304 0.36 -5.26 14.61
N GLY A 305 1.24 -4.85 15.54
CA GLY A 305 1.36 -5.55 16.83
C GLY A 305 2.36 -4.93 17.80
N ALA A 306 3.51 -4.47 17.30
CA ALA A 306 4.57 -3.89 18.12
C ALA A 306 4.17 -2.52 18.70
N THR A 307 4.89 -2.08 19.73
CA THR A 307 4.90 -0.67 20.14
C THR A 307 6.14 -0.02 19.56
N VAL A 308 5.96 0.91 18.62
CA VAL A 308 7.06 1.55 17.91
C VAL A 308 7.16 3.01 18.32
N THR A 309 8.37 3.46 18.66
CA THR A 309 8.64 4.86 19.00
C THR A 309 9.55 5.45 17.96
N TYR A 310 9.19 6.66 17.53
CA TYR A 310 9.84 7.38 16.47
C TYR A 310 10.25 8.77 16.98
N ASP A 311 11.45 9.20 16.62
CA ASP A 311 11.94 10.56 16.82
C ASP A 311 12.01 11.26 15.47
N PHE A 312 11.45 12.46 15.38
CA PHE A 312 11.47 13.29 14.17
C PHE A 312 12.03 14.67 14.48
N SER A 313 12.82 15.20 13.57
CA SER A 313 13.16 16.62 13.51
C SER A 313 12.64 17.19 12.20
N TYR A 314 12.02 18.37 12.23
CA TYR A 314 11.47 19.00 11.04
C TYR A 314 11.70 20.52 11.04
N ARG A 315 11.74 21.10 9.83
CA ARG A 315 11.80 22.55 9.57
C ARG A 315 11.36 22.85 8.14
N TYR A 316 11.17 24.12 7.81
CA TYR A 316 11.19 24.58 6.42
C TYR A 316 12.52 25.26 6.07
N LEU A 317 12.86 25.26 4.78
CA LEU A 317 14.01 25.94 4.19
C LEU A 317 13.61 27.23 3.49
#